data_AF-A0A5R8M0S7-F1
#
_entry.id   AF-A0A5R8M0S7-F1
#
_cell.length_a   1.000
_cell.length_b   1.000
_cell.length_c   1.000
_cell.angle_alpha   90.00
_cell.angle_beta   90.00
_cell.angle_gamma   90.00
#
_symmetry.space_group_name_H-M   'P 1'
#
loop_
_entity.id
_entity.type
_entity.pdbx_description
1 polymer ?
#
loop_
_entity_poly.entity_id
_entity_poly.type
_entity_poly.pdbx_seq_one_letter_code
_entity_poly.pdbx_strand_id
1 'polypeptide(L)'
;GFQRIGDLAWAAGDSRTRGFLIGGTAGRTTLNGEGLQHEDGHSHMMAGTIPNCRTYDPTYGYELAVIIQDGMKKMTEEQPDIFYY
;
A
#
# COMPACT_ATOMS: atom_id res chain seq x y z
N GLY A 1 3.45 -7.63 4.37
CA GLY A 1 3.34 -6.15 4.40
C GLY A 1 3.37 -5.64 5.83
N PHE A 2 2.54 -4.65 6.15
CA PHE A 2 2.55 -3.91 7.42
C PHE A 2 2.49 -4.77 8.69
N GLN A 3 1.79 -5.91 8.67
CA GLN A 3 1.77 -6.82 9.82
C GLN A 3 3.17 -7.35 10.22
N ARG A 4 4.07 -7.51 9.25
CA ARG A 4 5.40 -8.09 9.47
C ARG A 4 6.52 -7.06 9.58
N ILE A 5 6.40 -5.95 8.83
CA ILE A 5 7.43 -4.90 8.73
C ILE A 5 6.87 -3.51 9.08
N GLY A 6 5.85 -3.43 9.94
CA GLY A 6 5.13 -2.19 10.25
C GLY A 6 6.03 -1.07 10.79
N ASP A 7 6.98 -1.41 11.65
CA ASP A 7 7.94 -0.43 12.21
C ASP A 7 8.86 0.14 11.12
N LEU A 8 9.30 -0.69 10.17
CA LEU A 8 10.05 -0.22 9.00
C LEU A 8 9.19 0.66 8.09
N ALA A 9 7.91 0.32 7.90
CA ALA A 9 6.99 1.16 7.13
C ALA A 9 6.73 2.51 7.82
N TRP A 10 6.68 2.54 9.15
CA TRP A 10 6.62 3.78 9.93
C TRP A 10 7.90 4.62 9.74
N ALA A 11 9.07 3.99 9.88
CA ALA A 11 10.35 4.63 9.64
C ALA A 11 10.53 5.13 8.19
N ALA A 12 9.93 4.44 7.21
CA ALA A 12 9.88 4.89 5.83
C ALA A 12 9.06 6.19 5.67
N GLY A 13 7.95 6.29 6.41
CA GLY A 13 7.15 7.51 6.52
C GLY A 13 7.95 8.68 7.10
N ASP A 14 8.69 8.45 8.19
CA ASP A 14 9.57 9.45 8.81
C ASP A 14 10.75 9.85 7.90
N SER A 15 11.32 8.87 7.18
CA SER A 15 12.38 9.10 6.18
C SER A 15 11.89 9.80 4.91
N ARG A 16 10.59 10.15 4.84
CA ARG A 16 9.96 10.84 3.71
C ARG A 16 10.12 10.06 2.39
N THR A 17 9.99 8.75 2.50
CA THR A 17 10.10 7.83 1.35
C THR A 17 9.02 8.16 0.33
N ARG A 18 9.41 8.09 -0.95
CA ARG A 18 8.50 8.18 -2.10
C ARG A 18 8.63 6.89 -2.90
N GLY A 19 7.55 6.15 -3.04
CA GLY A 19 7.53 4.88 -3.75
C GLY A 19 6.20 4.16 -3.65
N PHE A 20 6.18 2.92 -4.14
CA PHE A 20 5.01 2.05 -4.14
C PHE A 20 5.34 0.76 -3.39
N LEU A 21 4.46 0.38 -2.46
CA LEU A 21 4.44 -0.94 -1.85
C LEU A 21 3.23 -1.68 -2.42
N ILE A 22 3.42 -2.79 -3.14
CA ILE A 22 2.30 -3.51 -3.76
C ILE A 22 1.95 -4.75 -2.95
N GLY A 23 0.76 -4.76 -2.35
CA GLY A 23 0.18 -5.89 -1.63
C GLY A 23 -0.34 -6.97 -2.57
N GLY A 24 0.56 -7.82 -3.09
CA GLY A 24 0.16 -8.96 -3.92
C GLY A 24 -0.65 -10.01 -3.14
N THR A 25 -1.47 -10.78 -3.86
CA THR A 25 -2.30 -11.87 -3.29
C THR A 25 -3.15 -11.41 -2.09
N ALA A 26 -3.64 -10.17 -2.12
CA ALA A 26 -4.44 -9.59 -1.04
C ALA A 26 -5.91 -10.01 -1.12
N GLY A 27 -6.63 -9.86 0.00
CA GLY A 27 -8.04 -10.20 0.15
C GLY A 27 -8.23 -11.52 0.89
N ARG A 28 -8.97 -11.47 2.00
CA ARG A 28 -9.20 -12.60 2.91
C ARG A 28 -9.72 -13.83 2.17
N THR A 29 -10.64 -13.64 1.24
CA THR A 29 -11.27 -14.73 0.50
C THR A 29 -10.66 -14.95 -0.88
N THR A 30 -9.85 -14.00 -1.37
CA THR A 30 -9.21 -14.07 -2.69
C THR A 30 -8.06 -15.06 -2.68
N LEU A 31 -7.29 -15.11 -1.59
CA LEU A 31 -6.20 -16.06 -1.39
C LEU A 31 -6.68 -17.32 -0.64
N ASN A 32 -7.75 -17.92 -1.14
CA ASN A 32 -8.35 -19.09 -0.51
C ASN A 32 -7.39 -20.31 -0.53
N GLY A 33 -7.32 -21.04 0.59
CA GLY A 33 -6.54 -22.28 0.70
C GLY A 33 -5.14 -22.09 1.33
N GLU A 34 -4.61 -20.85 1.34
CA GLU A 34 -3.38 -20.54 2.07
C GLU A 34 -3.61 -20.41 3.59
N GLY A 35 -4.85 -20.16 3.99
CA GLY A 35 -5.31 -20.25 5.38
C GLY A 35 -4.93 -19.07 6.27
N LEU A 36 -5.06 -19.30 7.59
CA LEU A 36 -5.12 -18.26 8.63
C LEU A 36 -3.99 -17.21 8.61
N GLN A 37 -2.77 -17.63 8.27
CA GLN A 37 -1.59 -16.74 8.33
C GLN A 37 -1.38 -15.92 7.05
N HIS A 38 -2.04 -16.27 5.95
CA HIS A 38 -1.80 -15.70 4.63
C HIS A 38 -2.98 -14.89 4.11
N GLU A 39 -4.21 -15.30 4.41
CA GLU A 39 -5.42 -14.63 3.96
C GLU A 39 -5.52 -13.22 4.54
N ASP A 40 -5.17 -12.18 3.78
CA ASP A 40 -5.13 -10.81 4.29
C ASP A 40 -6.48 -10.08 4.16
N GLY A 41 -7.09 -9.74 5.29
CA GLY A 41 -8.28 -8.88 5.36
C GLY A 41 -8.11 -7.64 6.23
N HIS A 42 -6.88 -7.17 6.46
CA HIS A 42 -6.63 -6.13 7.47
C HIS A 42 -5.39 -5.26 7.22
N SER A 43 -4.58 -5.53 6.18
CA SER A 43 -3.43 -4.67 5.84
C SER A 43 -3.81 -3.21 5.63
N HIS A 44 -4.98 -2.92 5.04
CA HIS A 44 -5.49 -1.56 4.88
C HIS A 44 -5.69 -0.82 6.22
N MET A 45 -6.17 -1.53 7.26
CA MET A 45 -6.33 -0.95 8.59
C MET A 45 -4.98 -0.60 9.21
N MET A 46 -3.96 -1.43 8.98
CA MET A 46 -2.60 -1.16 9.44
C MET A 46 -1.95 -0.01 8.65
N ALA A 47 -2.08 -0.02 7.32
CA ALA A 47 -1.57 1.04 6.45
C ALA A 47 -2.16 2.41 6.80
N GLY A 48 -3.46 2.44 7.13
CA GLY A 48 -4.17 3.65 7.56
C GLY A 48 -3.65 4.29 8.85
N THR A 49 -2.77 3.62 9.59
CA THR A 49 -2.09 4.21 10.76
C THR A 49 -0.93 5.13 10.38
N ILE A 50 -0.37 5.01 9.16
CA ILE A 50 0.78 5.80 8.70
C ILE A 50 0.28 7.04 7.94
N PRO A 51 0.48 8.27 8.45
CA PRO A 51 -0.18 9.47 7.92
C PRO A 51 0.10 9.80 6.45
N ASN A 52 1.32 9.52 5.98
CA ASN A 52 1.75 9.79 4.61
C ASN A 52 1.70 8.56 3.67
N CYS A 53 1.05 7.47 4.10
CA CYS A 53 0.75 6.30 3.27
C CYS A 53 -0.61 6.48 2.56
N ARG A 54 -0.59 6.60 1.23
CA ARG A 54 -1.82 6.66 0.40
C ARG A 54 -2.17 5.25 -0.04
N THR A 55 -3.34 4.78 0.41
CA THR A 55 -3.71 3.37 0.35
C THR A 55 -4.90 3.15 -0.57
N TYR A 56 -4.81 2.19 -1.50
CA TYR A 56 -5.85 1.87 -2.49
C TYR A 56 -6.10 0.36 -2.64
N ASP A 57 -7.35 -0.02 -2.90
CA ASP A 57 -7.77 -1.40 -3.19
C ASP A 57 -8.52 -1.44 -4.54
N PRO A 58 -7.79 -1.35 -5.68
CA PRO A 58 -8.42 -1.29 -7.00
C PRO A 58 -9.00 -2.66 -7.39
N THR A 59 -10.20 -2.64 -7.96
CA THR A 59 -10.87 -3.84 -8.49
C THR A 59 -10.47 -4.10 -9.94
N TYR A 60 -10.28 -3.03 -10.73
CA TYR A 60 -10.05 -3.13 -12.17
C TYR A 60 -8.66 -2.64 -12.58
N GLY A 61 -8.13 -3.20 -13.67
CA GLY A 61 -6.81 -2.82 -14.19
C GLY A 61 -6.69 -1.35 -14.60
N TYR A 62 -7.79 -0.71 -15.06
CA TYR A 62 -7.77 0.71 -15.38
C TYR A 62 -7.68 1.60 -14.13
N GLU A 63 -8.21 1.16 -12.99
CA GLU A 63 -8.09 1.89 -11.73
C GLU A 63 -6.65 1.87 -11.27
N LEU A 64 -6.01 0.70 -11.31
CA LEU A 64 -4.59 0.53 -11.02
C LEU A 64 -3.73 1.45 -11.91
N ALA A 65 -3.99 1.48 -13.22
CA ALA A 65 -3.27 2.34 -14.15
C ALA A 65 -3.37 3.83 -13.77
N VAL A 66 -4.58 4.30 -13.44
CA VAL A 66 -4.81 5.69 -13.03
C VAL A 66 -4.13 6.00 -11.68
N ILE A 67 -4.20 5.10 -10.70
CA ILE A 67 -3.59 5.28 -9.37
C ILE A 67 -2.06 5.35 -9.49
N ILE A 68 -1.44 4.46 -10.27
CA ILE A 68 0.01 4.46 -10.49
C ILE A 68 0.45 5.74 -11.21
N GLN A 69 -0.30 6.17 -12.24
CA GLN A 69 0.00 7.41 -12.96
C GLN A 69 -0.10 8.64 -12.04
N ASP A 70 -1.14 8.73 -11.21
CA ASP A 70 -1.30 9.80 -10.21
C ASP A 70 -0.17 9.80 -9.18
N GLY A 71 0.19 8.62 -8.65
CA GLY A 71 1.26 8.49 -7.67
C GLY A 71 2.62 8.89 -8.23
N MET A 72 2.93 8.49 -9.47
CA MET A 72 4.14 8.91 -10.16
C MET A 72 4.20 10.43 -10.28
N LYS A 73 3.15 11.05 -10.87
CA LYS A 73 3.07 12.49 -11.04
C LYS A 73 3.26 13.23 -9.71
N LYS A 74 2.53 12.81 -8.66
CA LYS A 74 2.68 13.43 -7.34
C LYS A 74 4.11 13.31 -6.85
N MET A 75 4.64 12.10 -6.70
CA MET A 75 5.94 11.89 -6.06
C MET A 75 7.13 12.47 -6.83
N THR A 76 7.08 12.49 -8.16
CA THR A 76 8.21 12.95 -8.99
C THR A 76 8.11 14.40 -9.45
N GLU A 77 6.91 14.93 -9.68
CA GLU A 77 6.71 16.29 -10.21
C GLU A 77 6.25 17.26 -9.12
N GLU A 78 5.15 16.93 -8.43
CA GLU A 78 4.55 17.79 -7.39
C GLU A 78 5.32 17.70 -6.06
N GLN A 79 6.08 16.62 -5.89
CA GLN A 79 6.99 16.33 -4.80
C GLN A 79 6.40 16.41 -3.37
N PRO A 80 5.17 15.92 -3.08
CA PRO A 80 4.76 15.67 -1.72
C PRO A 80 5.50 14.45 -1.15
N ASP A 81 5.82 14.51 0.14
CA ASP A 81 6.50 13.44 0.87
C ASP A 81 5.50 12.35 1.31
N ILE A 82 4.98 11.62 0.31
CA ILE A 82 4.03 10.51 0.45
C ILE A 82 4.52 9.27 -0.28
N PHE A 83 4.05 8.10 0.15
CA PHE A 83 4.21 6.84 -0.59
C PHE A 83 2.88 6.11 -0.72
N TYR A 84 2.80 5.20 -1.69
CA TYR A 84 1.57 4.50 -2.05
C TYR A 84 1.60 3.05 -1.58
N TYR A 85 0.44 2.57 -1.13
CA TYR A 85 0.13 1.17 -0.89
C TYR A 85 -1.05 0.75 -1.77
#